data_AF-A0A8C6NMW4-F1
#
_entry.id   AF-A0A8C6NMW4-F1
#
_cell.length_a   1.000
_cell.length_b   1.000
_cell.length_c   1.000
_cell.angle_alpha   90.00
_cell.angle_beta   90.00
_cell.angle_gamma   90.00
#
_symmetry.space_group_name_H-M   'P 1'
#
loop_
_entity.id
_entity.type
_entity.pdbx_description
1 polymer ?
#
loop_
_entity_poly.entity_id
_entity_poly.type
_entity_poly.pdbx_seq_one_letter_code
_entity_poly.pdbx_strand_id
1 'polypeptide(L)'
;MLAVFWSADFASCVLMLTLNWRTSTGLPLPSPSTNEDVFCTSLFKTLLTSITDLLKTEELCHSLITSNEVTVPSVKTVQSCTPTMTRNSSCMMPSDLSFSESDCRRNIMKDLAYYGAAIHSYLQSPLHMPEKEAPPLNSILRVIQTLRTSCSSTANRGTDSSEVEASGLWQGDSFTNRQKMCKMMRGFHVRTITINRAMGYISSGDHRK
;
A
#
# COMPACT_ATOMS: atom_id res chain seq x y z
N MET A 1 -7.34 -62.75 19.35
CA MET A 1 -8.09 -62.10 18.26
C MET A 1 -8.53 -60.73 18.77
N LEU A 2 -7.66 -59.71 18.67
CA LEU A 2 -7.94 -58.34 19.10
C LEU A 2 -8.31 -57.54 17.85
N ALA A 3 -9.59 -57.28 17.66
CA ALA A 3 -10.08 -56.43 16.59
C ALA A 3 -9.86 -54.97 17.01
N VAL A 4 -8.89 -54.32 16.36
CA VAL A 4 -8.70 -52.88 16.43
C VAL A 4 -9.85 -52.22 15.68
N PHE A 5 -10.76 -51.58 16.41
CA PHE A 5 -11.75 -50.68 15.82
C PHE A 5 -11.04 -49.41 15.35
N TRP A 6 -10.74 -49.33 14.06
CA TRP A 6 -10.38 -48.07 13.40
C TRP A 6 -11.64 -47.25 13.18
N SER A 7 -11.75 -46.12 13.89
CA SER A 7 -12.79 -45.11 13.69
C SER A 7 -12.57 -44.39 12.35
N ALA A 8 -13.53 -44.52 11.45
CA ALA A 8 -13.56 -43.87 10.13
C ALA A 8 -13.64 -42.33 10.20
N ASP A 9 -13.81 -41.74 11.40
CA ASP A 9 -14.04 -40.30 11.59
C ASP A 9 -12.76 -39.45 11.51
N PHE A 10 -11.58 -40.02 11.78
CA PHE A 10 -10.33 -39.26 11.75
C PHE A 10 -9.85 -38.94 10.32
N ALA A 11 -10.21 -39.78 9.34
CA ALA A 11 -9.82 -39.56 7.95
C ALA A 11 -10.60 -38.41 7.29
N SER A 12 -11.85 -38.18 7.72
CA SER A 12 -12.74 -37.16 7.14
C SER A 12 -12.31 -35.73 7.51
N CYS A 13 -11.84 -35.51 8.73
CA CYS A 13 -11.40 -34.19 9.18
C CYS A 13 -10.09 -33.73 8.50
N VAL A 14 -9.18 -34.66 8.19
CA VAL A 14 -7.91 -34.35 7.51
C VAL A 14 -8.12 -33.99 6.03
N LEU A 15 -9.12 -34.58 5.37
CA LEU A 15 -9.47 -34.29 3.98
C LEU A 15 -10.09 -32.89 3.79
N MET A 16 -10.79 -32.35 4.80
CA MET A 16 -11.40 -31.01 4.72
C MET A 16 -10.38 -29.87 4.92
N LEU A 17 -9.24 -30.15 5.57
CA LEU A 17 -8.17 -29.17 5.76
C LEU A 17 -7.28 -29.02 4.51
N THR A 18 -7.18 -30.06 3.67
CA THR A 18 -6.36 -30.01 2.44
C THR A 18 -7.09 -29.36 1.26
N LEU A 19 -8.42 -29.25 1.29
CA LEU A 19 -9.22 -28.65 0.21
C LEU A 19 -9.31 -27.11 0.28
N ASN A 20 -8.88 -26.49 1.37
CA ASN A 20 -8.92 -25.03 1.55
C ASN A 20 -7.63 -24.31 1.13
N TRP A 21 -6.69 -25.02 0.51
CA TRP A 21 -5.51 -24.40 -0.10
C TRP A 21 -5.80 -23.80 -1.47
N ARG A 22 -6.92 -23.08 -1.60
CA ARG A 22 -7.02 -22.08 -2.67
C ARG A 22 -6.37 -20.82 -2.14
N THR A 23 -5.09 -20.64 -2.45
CA THR A 23 -4.53 -19.30 -2.53
C THR A 23 -5.40 -18.54 -3.53
N SER A 24 -6.32 -17.72 -3.03
CA SER A 24 -7.00 -16.74 -3.87
C SER A 24 -5.94 -15.70 -4.26
N THR A 25 -5.16 -16.02 -5.28
CA THR A 25 -4.41 -15.00 -5.99
C THR A 25 -5.42 -14.32 -6.90
N GLY A 26 -6.11 -13.33 -6.35
CA GLY A 26 -6.80 -12.31 -7.13
C GLY A 26 -5.76 -11.46 -7.85
N LEU A 27 -5.03 -12.04 -8.79
CA LEU A 27 -4.20 -11.32 -9.73
C LEU A 27 -5.03 -11.16 -11.00
N PRO A 28 -5.34 -9.92 -11.38
CA PRO A 28 -6.10 -9.66 -12.59
C PRO A 28 -5.37 -10.22 -13.82
N LEU A 29 -6.13 -10.83 -14.75
CA LEU A 29 -5.58 -11.41 -15.97
C LEU A 29 -4.91 -10.32 -16.81
N PRO A 30 -3.71 -10.57 -17.39
CA PRO A 30 -3.03 -9.56 -18.20
C PRO A 30 -3.87 -9.21 -19.44
N SER A 31 -4.28 -7.95 -19.56
CA SER A 31 -4.70 -7.34 -20.84
C SER A 31 -3.44 -6.87 -21.58
N PRO A 32 -3.45 -6.70 -22.92
CA PRO A 32 -2.38 -6.00 -23.62
C PRO A 32 -2.17 -4.61 -22.98
N SER A 33 -1.06 -4.47 -22.25
CA SER A 33 -0.67 -3.26 -21.51
C SER A 33 0.32 -2.44 -22.32
N THR A 34 0.28 -1.12 -22.20
CA THR A 34 1.28 -0.25 -22.82
C THR A 34 2.63 -0.35 -22.09
N ASN A 35 3.74 0.05 -22.74
CA ASN A 35 5.05 0.09 -22.09
C ASN A 35 5.09 1.01 -20.86
N GLU A 36 4.30 2.09 -20.87
CA GLU A 36 4.15 3.01 -19.75
C GLU A 36 3.43 2.35 -18.55
N ASP A 37 2.38 1.57 -18.81
CA ASP A 37 1.66 0.83 -17.76
C ASP A 37 2.56 -0.20 -17.06
N VAL A 38 3.41 -0.90 -17.83
CA VAL A 38 4.37 -1.88 -17.28
C VAL A 38 5.43 -1.18 -16.41
N PHE A 39 5.97 -0.05 -16.89
CA PHE A 39 6.95 0.74 -16.15
C PHE A 39 6.39 1.25 -14.82
N CYS A 40 5.21 1.86 -14.85
CA CYS A 40 4.56 2.38 -13.64
C CYS A 40 4.19 1.27 -12.66
N THR A 41 3.67 0.16 -13.16
CA THR A 41 3.39 -1.03 -12.33
C THR A 41 4.65 -1.55 -11.64
N SER A 42 5.78 -1.58 -12.35
CA SER A 42 7.08 -1.96 -11.78
C SER A 42 7.51 -1.01 -10.66
N LEU A 43 7.40 0.30 -10.87
CA LEU A 43 7.74 1.29 -9.84
C LEU A 43 6.86 1.19 -8.59
N PHE A 44 5.55 0.94 -8.74
CA PHE A 44 4.67 0.73 -7.59
C PHE A 44 5.01 -0.52 -6.79
N LYS A 45 5.46 -1.60 -7.46
CA LYS A 45 5.98 -2.80 -6.79
C LYS A 45 7.28 -2.49 -6.06
N THR A 46 8.20 -1.78 -6.70
CA THR A 46 9.45 -1.34 -6.06
C THR A 46 9.17 -0.51 -4.81
N LEU A 47 8.22 0.43 -4.87
CA LEU A 47 7.81 1.21 -3.71
C LEU A 47 7.31 0.33 -2.55
N LEU A 48 6.45 -0.66 -2.85
CA LEU A 48 5.95 -1.59 -1.85
C LEU A 48 7.09 -2.37 -1.20
N THR A 49 7.99 -2.93 -2.01
CA THR A 49 9.13 -3.70 -1.52
C THR A 49 10.07 -2.85 -0.67
N SER A 50 10.43 -1.65 -1.13
CA SER A 50 11.31 -0.75 -0.36
C SER A 50 10.72 -0.35 1.00
N ILE A 51 9.42 -0.07 1.07
CA ILE A 51 8.75 0.22 2.34
C ILE A 51 8.70 -1.04 3.22
N THR A 52 8.39 -2.20 2.63
CA THR A 52 8.35 -3.48 3.35
C THR A 52 9.71 -3.80 3.98
N ASP A 53 10.79 -3.60 3.23
CA ASP A 53 12.14 -3.88 3.71
C ASP A 53 12.58 -2.88 4.78
N LEU A 54 12.26 -1.59 4.62
CA LEU A 54 12.46 -0.58 5.67
C LEU A 54 11.74 -0.97 6.97
N LEU A 55 10.51 -1.46 6.89
CA LEU A 55 9.73 -1.85 8.07
C LEU A 55 10.23 -3.14 8.74
N LYS A 56 10.99 -3.97 8.01
CA LYS A 56 11.71 -5.11 8.60
C LYS A 56 12.99 -4.69 9.31
N THR A 57 13.59 -3.56 8.93
CA THR A 57 14.79 -3.10 9.64
C THR A 57 14.42 -2.59 11.02
N GLU A 58 15.25 -2.97 11.99
CA GLU A 58 15.15 -2.47 13.35
C GLU A 58 15.59 -0.99 13.46
N GLU A 59 16.06 -0.40 12.36
CA GLU A 59 16.73 0.89 12.34
C GLU A 59 15.77 2.08 12.35
N LEU A 60 14.58 1.94 11.78
CA LEU A 60 13.52 2.96 11.85
C LEU A 60 12.40 2.58 12.84
N CYS A 61 12.08 1.29 12.94
CA CYS A 61 10.89 0.77 13.64
C CYS A 61 11.22 -0.22 14.77
N HIS A 62 12.28 0.02 15.55
CA HIS A 62 12.72 -0.87 16.64
C HIS A 62 11.62 -1.18 17.69
N SER A 63 11.82 -2.26 18.44
CA SER A 63 10.95 -2.88 19.46
C SER A 63 10.34 -1.95 20.54
N LEU A 64 10.84 -0.73 20.73
CA LEU A 64 10.20 0.28 21.60
C LEU A 64 8.97 0.94 20.95
N ILE A 65 8.75 0.71 19.66
CA ILE A 65 7.58 1.16 18.90
C ILE A 65 6.65 -0.05 18.70
N THR A 66 6.09 -0.52 19.82
CA THR A 66 5.09 -1.62 19.86
C THR A 66 3.72 -1.20 19.36
N SER A 67 3.48 0.10 19.19
CA SER A 67 2.18 0.61 18.74
C SER A 67 1.95 0.21 17.27
N ASN A 68 0.90 -0.58 17.04
CA ASN A 68 0.38 -0.91 15.71
C ASN A 68 -0.40 0.26 15.07
N GLU A 69 -0.32 1.45 15.66
CA GLU A 69 -0.93 2.63 15.10
C GLU A 69 -0.35 2.95 13.73
N VAL A 70 -1.27 3.35 12.87
CA VAL A 70 -1.04 3.64 11.47
C VAL A 70 -1.69 5.00 11.23
N THR A 71 -0.90 5.94 10.71
CA THR A 71 -1.42 7.25 10.30
C THR A 71 -1.64 7.22 8.80
N VAL A 72 -2.90 7.34 8.37
CA VAL A 72 -3.26 7.45 6.96
C VAL A 72 -3.99 8.77 6.72
N PRO A 73 -3.48 9.63 5.84
CA PRO A 73 -3.95 11.03 5.73
C PRO A 73 -5.35 11.19 5.12
N SER A 74 -5.82 10.21 4.36
CA SER A 74 -7.10 10.31 3.64
C SER A 74 -7.68 8.94 3.34
N VAL A 75 -9.01 8.82 3.40
CA VAL A 75 -9.76 7.63 2.97
C VAL A 75 -10.10 7.64 1.48
N LYS A 76 -9.92 8.78 0.80
CA LYS A 76 -10.37 9.00 -0.58
C LYS A 76 -9.80 7.97 -1.55
N THR A 77 -8.53 7.58 -1.40
CA THR A 77 -7.91 6.53 -2.22
C THR A 77 -8.59 5.17 -2.02
N VAL A 78 -8.99 4.81 -0.79
CA VAL A 78 -9.75 3.56 -0.59
C VAL A 78 -11.06 3.65 -1.36
N GLN A 79 -11.81 4.74 -1.18
CA GLN A 79 -13.13 4.90 -1.79
C GLN A 79 -13.06 4.92 -3.32
N SER A 80 -12.17 5.73 -3.91
CA SER A 80 -12.09 5.87 -5.37
C SER A 80 -11.46 4.66 -6.07
N CYS A 81 -10.63 3.89 -5.37
CA CYS A 81 -9.98 2.70 -5.93
C CYS A 81 -10.67 1.39 -5.55
N THR A 82 -11.85 1.45 -4.92
CA THR A 82 -12.65 0.24 -4.67
C THR A 82 -13.28 -0.22 -5.98
N PRO A 83 -13.08 -1.48 -6.41
CA PRO A 83 -13.73 -2.02 -7.60
C PRO A 83 -15.25 -1.94 -7.50
N THR A 84 -15.93 -1.75 -8.64
CA THR A 84 -17.40 -1.83 -8.70
C THR A 84 -17.84 -3.22 -8.25
N MET A 85 -18.63 -3.29 -7.17
CA MET A 85 -19.13 -4.57 -6.65
C MET A 85 -20.25 -5.08 -7.55
N THR A 86 -20.09 -6.29 -8.09
CA THR A 86 -21.21 -7.04 -8.64
C THR A 86 -22.00 -7.66 -7.47
N ARG A 87 -23.33 -7.73 -7.56
CA ARG A 87 -24.26 -8.11 -6.46
C ARG A 87 -24.03 -9.49 -5.79
N ASN A 88 -23.00 -10.24 -6.19
CA ASN A 88 -22.76 -11.62 -5.78
C ASN A 88 -21.65 -11.79 -4.72
N SER A 89 -21.00 -10.73 -4.24
CA SER A 89 -19.97 -10.83 -3.19
C SER A 89 -20.55 -10.55 -1.80
N SER A 90 -20.63 -11.57 -0.96
CA SER A 90 -21.23 -11.53 0.38
C SER A 90 -20.40 -10.81 1.45
N CYS A 91 -19.17 -10.39 1.13
CA CYS A 91 -18.19 -9.95 2.12
C CYS A 91 -18.13 -8.42 2.33
N MET A 92 -18.81 -7.60 1.53
CA MET A 92 -18.87 -6.14 1.70
C MET A 92 -20.22 -5.58 1.26
N MET A 93 -20.67 -4.51 1.92
CA MET A 93 -21.93 -3.84 1.58
C MET A 93 -21.88 -3.28 0.15
N PRO A 94 -22.98 -3.42 -0.63
CA PRO A 94 -23.11 -2.73 -1.91
C PRO A 94 -22.86 -1.24 -1.70
N SER A 95 -21.91 -0.68 -2.45
CA SER A 95 -21.67 0.76 -2.49
C SER A 95 -22.16 1.29 -3.82
N ASP A 96 -22.95 2.36 -3.79
CA ASP A 96 -23.53 3.01 -4.98
C ASP A 96 -22.47 3.78 -5.81
N LEU A 97 -21.18 3.64 -5.46
CA LEU A 97 -20.08 4.33 -6.10
C LEU A 97 -19.52 3.48 -7.25
N SER A 98 -19.63 4.00 -8.46
CA SER A 98 -18.96 3.43 -9.63
C SER A 98 -17.46 3.69 -9.56
N PHE A 99 -16.65 2.69 -9.89
CA PHE A 99 -15.20 2.87 -10.01
C PHE A 99 -14.85 3.94 -11.05
N SER A 100 -13.95 4.86 -10.68
CA SER A 100 -13.43 5.93 -11.54
C SER A 100 -11.91 5.80 -11.64
N GLU A 101 -11.41 5.38 -12.80
CA GLU A 101 -9.96 5.20 -13.03
C GLU A 101 -9.20 6.51 -12.77
N SER A 102 -9.75 7.64 -13.24
CA SER A 102 -9.15 8.97 -13.08
C SER A 102 -9.10 9.40 -11.62
N ASP A 103 -10.19 9.23 -10.86
CA ASP A 103 -10.22 9.60 -9.43
C ASP A 103 -9.31 8.69 -8.61
N CYS A 104 -9.28 7.40 -8.91
CA CYS A 104 -8.35 6.48 -8.27
C CYS A 104 -6.91 6.94 -8.49
N ARG A 105 -6.47 7.13 -9.74
CA ARG A 105 -5.11 7.59 -10.06
C ARG A 105 -4.79 8.93 -9.42
N ARG A 106 -5.73 9.89 -9.44
CA ARG A 106 -5.57 11.21 -8.82
C ARG A 106 -5.34 11.10 -7.31
N ASN A 107 -6.14 10.32 -6.60
CA ASN A 107 -6.00 10.15 -5.16
C ASN A 107 -4.71 9.38 -4.79
N ILE A 108 -4.29 8.41 -5.61
CA ILE A 108 -2.97 7.77 -5.47
C ILE A 108 -1.85 8.82 -5.56
N MET A 109 -1.89 9.72 -6.54
CA MET A 109 -0.88 10.78 -6.68
C MET A 109 -0.89 11.75 -5.49
N LYS A 110 -2.06 12.03 -4.90
CA LYS A 110 -2.16 12.82 -3.66
C LYS A 110 -1.52 12.11 -2.46
N ASP A 111 -1.75 10.81 -2.30
CA ASP A 111 -1.09 10.04 -1.25
C ASP A 111 0.44 10.05 -1.43
N LEU A 112 0.93 9.82 -2.66
CA LEU A 112 2.36 9.90 -2.97
C LEU A 112 2.94 11.28 -2.66
N ALA A 113 2.20 12.35 -2.98
CA ALA A 113 2.61 13.71 -2.67
C ALA A 113 2.72 13.94 -1.16
N TYR A 114 1.73 13.47 -0.39
CA TYR A 114 1.72 13.57 1.06
C TYR A 114 2.91 12.84 1.70
N TYR A 115 3.08 11.56 1.39
CA TYR A 115 4.16 10.77 1.99
C TYR A 115 5.53 11.27 1.54
N GLY A 116 5.68 11.71 0.28
CA GLY A 116 6.91 12.33 -0.20
C GLY A 116 7.26 13.61 0.56
N ALA A 117 6.30 14.50 0.79
CA ALA A 117 6.51 15.72 1.58
C ALA A 117 6.86 15.43 3.04
N ALA A 118 6.17 14.45 3.65
CA ALA A 118 6.44 14.05 5.02
C ALA A 118 7.83 13.43 5.19
N ILE A 119 8.23 12.50 4.31
CA ILE A 119 9.59 11.90 4.31
C ILE A 119 10.64 12.98 4.12
N HIS A 120 10.46 13.87 3.13
CA HIS A 120 11.40 14.95 2.87
C HIS A 120 11.55 15.87 4.09
N SER A 121 10.44 16.30 4.69
CA SER A 121 10.47 17.16 5.88
C SER A 121 11.11 16.46 7.09
N TYR A 122 10.92 15.15 7.25
CA TYR A 122 11.55 14.39 8.33
C TYR A 122 13.07 14.33 8.17
N LEU A 123 13.55 14.12 6.94
CA LEU A 123 14.97 14.11 6.61
C LEU A 123 15.66 15.47 6.84
N GLN A 124 14.87 16.55 6.90
CA GLN A 124 15.34 17.88 7.28
C GLN A 124 15.28 18.16 8.79
N SER A 125 14.63 17.28 9.56
CA SER A 125 14.55 17.37 11.03
C SER A 125 15.75 16.68 11.69
N PRO A 126 16.01 16.93 13.00
CA PRO A 126 17.04 16.20 13.75
C PRO A 126 16.74 14.70 13.81
N LEU A 127 17.55 13.90 13.10
CA LEU A 127 17.45 12.43 13.08
C LEU A 127 18.16 11.81 14.28
N HIS A 128 17.70 10.64 14.72
CA HIS A 128 18.34 9.91 15.82
C HIS A 128 19.61 9.18 15.36
N MET A 129 19.54 8.49 14.22
CA MET A 129 20.66 7.80 13.57
C MET A 129 20.68 8.13 12.07
N PRO A 130 21.22 9.30 11.67
CA PRO A 130 21.19 9.76 10.28
C PRO A 130 21.72 8.73 9.27
N GLU A 131 22.80 8.03 9.62
CA GLU A 131 23.46 7.04 8.75
C GLU A 131 22.60 5.81 8.47
N LYS A 132 21.63 5.50 9.34
CA LYS A 132 20.74 4.35 9.21
C LYS A 132 19.36 4.73 8.69
N GLU A 133 18.84 5.86 9.15
CA GLU A 133 17.50 6.31 8.80
C GLU A 133 17.44 6.97 7.41
N ALA A 134 18.44 7.80 7.08
CA ALA A 134 18.38 8.61 5.86
C ALA A 134 18.50 7.80 4.57
N PRO A 135 19.41 6.80 4.42
CA PRO A 135 19.56 6.07 3.17
C PRO A 135 18.28 5.37 2.67
N PRO A 136 17.57 4.56 3.48
CA PRO A 136 16.37 3.87 2.99
C PRO A 136 15.22 4.86 2.73
N LEU A 137 15.08 5.91 3.54
CA LEU A 137 14.07 6.95 3.33
C LEU A 137 14.33 7.77 2.05
N ASN A 138 15.60 8.10 1.76
CA ASN A 138 15.98 8.75 0.50
C ASN A 138 15.71 7.87 -0.72
N SER A 139 15.93 6.56 -0.60
CA SER A 139 15.60 5.60 -1.66
C SER A 139 14.10 5.60 -1.98
N ILE A 140 13.27 5.51 -0.94
CA ILE A 140 11.81 5.57 -1.06
C ILE A 140 11.37 6.92 -1.66
N LEU A 141 11.93 8.05 -1.17
CA LEU A 141 11.62 9.38 -1.68
C LEU A 141 11.91 9.50 -3.18
N ARG A 142 13.03 8.93 -3.65
CA ARG A 142 13.37 8.89 -5.07
C ARG A 142 12.34 8.12 -5.89
N VAL A 143 11.90 6.95 -5.43
CA VAL A 143 10.86 6.16 -6.10
C VAL A 143 9.54 6.93 -6.16
N ILE A 144 9.15 7.62 -5.09
CA ILE A 144 7.95 8.49 -5.07
C ILE A 144 8.07 9.59 -6.11
N GLN A 145 9.22 10.28 -6.17
CA GLN A 145 9.47 11.34 -7.14
C GLN A 145 9.34 10.82 -8.57
N THR A 146 9.97 9.68 -8.89
CA THR A 146 9.87 9.07 -10.22
C THR A 146 8.44 8.66 -10.56
N LEU A 147 7.70 8.05 -9.62
CA LEU A 147 6.28 7.74 -9.82
C LEU A 147 5.46 8.99 -10.15
N ARG A 148 5.66 10.07 -9.39
CA ARG A 148 4.91 11.32 -9.61
C ARG A 148 5.26 11.99 -10.94
N THR A 149 6.52 11.94 -11.37
CA THR A 149 6.94 12.57 -12.63
C THR A 149 6.56 11.74 -13.85
N SER A 150 6.67 10.41 -13.77
CA SER A 150 6.56 9.53 -14.93
C SER A 150 5.21 8.83 -15.06
N CYS A 151 4.43 8.74 -13.98
CA CYS A 151 3.16 8.01 -13.96
C CYS A 151 1.93 8.89 -13.68
N SER A 152 2.09 10.21 -13.63
CA SER A 152 0.98 11.14 -13.53
C SER A 152 0.39 11.45 -14.91
N SER A 153 -0.91 11.21 -15.09
CA SER A 153 -1.62 11.64 -16.30
C SER A 153 -1.66 13.17 -16.40
N THR A 154 -1.63 13.72 -17.61
CA THR A 154 -1.71 15.18 -17.88
C THR A 154 -2.93 15.86 -17.26
N ALA A 155 -4.05 15.13 -17.11
CA ALA A 155 -5.26 15.59 -16.42
C ALA A 155 -5.07 15.86 -14.91
N ASN A 156 -4.00 15.35 -14.28
CA ASN A 156 -3.69 15.56 -12.86
C ASN A 156 -2.81 16.79 -12.61
N ARG A 157 -2.40 17.53 -13.66
CA ARG A 157 -1.49 18.68 -13.54
C ARG A 157 -2.21 19.98 -13.20
N GLY A 158 -3.54 20.04 -13.38
CA GLY A 158 -4.37 21.18 -13.00
C GLY A 158 -5.16 20.90 -11.72
N THR A 159 -5.12 21.85 -10.79
CA THR A 159 -6.18 22.13 -9.78
C THR A 159 -6.03 21.57 -8.36
N ASP A 160 -5.07 20.70 -8.03
CA ASP A 160 -4.98 20.15 -6.66
C ASP A 160 -3.62 20.42 -5.98
N SER A 161 -3.12 21.65 -6.07
CA SER A 161 -2.05 22.16 -5.21
C SER A 161 -2.57 22.41 -3.79
N SER A 162 -3.14 21.39 -3.15
CA SER A 162 -3.12 21.38 -1.69
C SER A 162 -1.68 21.04 -1.32
N GLU A 163 -0.86 22.07 -1.11
CA GLU A 163 0.42 21.91 -0.45
C GLU A 163 0.15 21.08 0.81
N VAL A 164 0.68 19.87 0.84
CA VAL A 164 0.65 19.09 2.06
C VAL A 164 1.58 19.82 3.00
N GLU A 165 0.99 20.59 3.91
CA GLU A 165 1.67 21.23 5.04
C GLU A 165 2.28 20.12 5.92
N ALA A 166 3.46 19.64 5.52
CA ALA A 166 4.34 18.85 6.36
C ALA A 166 5.07 19.75 7.39
N SER A 167 4.94 21.07 7.24
CA SER A 167 5.28 22.08 8.24
C SER A 167 4.65 21.73 9.59
N GLY A 168 5.49 21.56 10.61
CA GLY A 168 5.04 21.23 11.96
C GLY A 168 4.76 19.74 12.22
N LEU A 169 5.01 18.85 11.25
CA LEU A 169 4.82 17.41 11.46
C LEU A 169 5.85 16.82 12.45
N TRP A 170 7.03 17.43 12.58
CA TRP A 170 8.19 16.92 13.32
C TRP A 170 8.63 17.87 14.46
N GLN A 171 7.69 18.24 15.33
CA GLN A 171 7.93 19.16 16.46
C GLN A 171 8.49 18.48 17.73
N GLY A 172 8.58 17.14 17.74
CA GLY A 172 9.13 16.40 18.88
C GLY A 172 10.66 16.32 18.88
N ASP A 173 11.22 15.66 19.89
CA ASP A 173 12.62 15.22 19.85
C ASP A 173 12.85 14.13 18.79
N SER A 174 14.11 13.78 18.55
CA SER A 174 14.48 12.81 17.52
C SER A 174 13.86 11.42 17.76
N PHE A 175 13.67 11.01 19.02
CA PHE A 175 13.02 9.74 19.36
C PHE A 175 11.52 9.76 19.04
N THR A 176 10.81 10.80 19.45
CA THR A 176 9.38 11.00 19.23
C THR A 176 9.08 11.14 17.74
N ASN A 177 9.89 11.92 17.02
CA ASN A 177 9.76 12.06 15.58
C ASN A 177 10.04 10.74 14.86
N ARG A 178 11.04 9.96 15.28
CA ARG A 178 11.30 8.61 14.74
C ARG A 178 10.13 7.67 14.98
N GLN A 179 9.52 7.71 16.17
CA GLN A 179 8.31 6.93 16.46
C GLN A 179 7.15 7.32 15.53
N LYS A 180 6.91 8.63 15.34
CA LYS A 180 5.88 9.14 14.44
C LYS A 180 6.16 8.75 12.98
N MET A 181 7.42 8.83 12.54
CA MET A 181 7.83 8.40 11.21
C MET A 181 7.60 6.90 11.02
N CYS A 182 7.94 6.06 12.01
CA CYS A 182 7.64 4.63 11.95
C CYS A 182 6.13 4.36 11.77
N LYS A 183 5.25 5.01 12.56
CA LYS A 183 3.78 4.90 12.42
C LYS A 183 3.31 5.35 11.03
N MET A 184 3.91 6.41 10.49
CA MET A 184 3.61 6.91 9.16
C MET A 184 4.03 5.91 8.08
N MET A 185 5.22 5.30 8.17
CA MET A 185 5.68 4.31 7.20
C MET A 185 4.85 3.02 7.25
N ARG A 186 4.36 2.62 8.44
CA ARG A 186 3.37 1.53 8.57
C ARG A 186 2.06 1.86 7.85
N GLY A 187 1.57 3.10 7.99
CA GLY A 187 0.40 3.56 7.24
C GLY A 187 0.62 3.62 5.74
N PHE A 188 1.81 4.04 5.34
CA PHE A 188 2.18 4.08 3.94
C PHE A 188 2.30 2.67 3.34
N HIS A 189 2.78 1.70 4.10
CA HIS A 189 2.82 0.30 3.69
C HIS A 189 1.42 -0.23 3.37
N VAL A 190 0.46 -0.04 4.28
CA VAL A 190 -0.95 -0.40 4.06
C VAL A 190 -1.50 0.30 2.81
N ARG A 191 -1.24 1.60 2.68
CA ARG A 191 -1.68 2.38 1.53
C ARG A 191 -1.08 1.86 0.22
N THR A 192 0.20 1.48 0.22
CA THR A 192 0.92 0.99 -0.96
C THR A 192 0.44 -0.40 -1.38
N ILE A 193 -0.01 -1.24 -0.45
CA ILE A 193 -0.72 -2.49 -0.76
C ILE A 193 -2.02 -2.17 -1.52
N THR A 194 -2.83 -1.24 -1.01
CA THR A 194 -4.06 -0.80 -1.70
C THR A 194 -3.76 -0.26 -3.09
N ILE A 195 -2.72 0.58 -3.23
CA ILE A 195 -2.28 1.13 -4.52
C ILE A 195 -1.89 0.01 -5.49
N ASN A 196 -1.07 -0.95 -5.07
CA ASN A 196 -0.64 -2.05 -5.94
C ASN A 196 -1.82 -2.90 -6.42
N ARG A 197 -2.81 -3.16 -5.54
CA ARG A 197 -4.05 -3.87 -5.94
C ARG A 197 -4.85 -3.06 -6.97
N ALA A 198 -5.03 -1.77 -6.73
CA ALA A 198 -5.74 -0.88 -7.63
C ALA A 198 -5.06 -0.79 -9.01
N MET A 199 -3.74 -0.64 -9.03
CA MET A 199 -2.98 -0.62 -10.28
C MET A 199 -3.08 -1.94 -11.04
N GLY A 200 -3.03 -3.09 -10.34
CA GLY A 200 -3.29 -4.38 -10.96
C GLY A 200 -4.68 -4.48 -11.60
N TYR A 201 -5.72 -4.00 -10.90
CA TYR A 201 -7.10 -3.99 -11.39
C TYR A 201 -7.30 -3.04 -12.60
N ILE A 202 -6.58 -1.92 -12.61
CA ILE A 202 -6.55 -1.02 -13.76
C ILE A 202 -5.85 -1.70 -14.95
N SER A 203 -4.70 -2.34 -14.71
CA SER A 203 -3.92 -3.00 -15.77
C SER A 203 -4.60 -4.19 -16.43
N SER A 204 -5.52 -4.90 -15.75
CA SER A 204 -6.32 -5.95 -16.42
C SER A 204 -7.43 -5.41 -17.31
N GLY A 205 -7.80 -4.14 -17.17
CA GLY A 205 -8.96 -3.59 -17.84
C GLY A 205 -10.29 -4.14 -17.32
N ASP A 206 -10.34 -4.84 -16.18
CA ASP A 206 -11.58 -5.45 -15.66
C ASP A 206 -12.65 -4.40 -15.34
N HIS A 207 -12.24 -3.17 -15.03
CA HIS A 207 -13.14 -2.04 -14.81
C HIS A 207 -13.85 -1.52 -16.08
N ARG A 208 -13.46 -2.00 -17.27
CA ARG A 208 -14.04 -1.61 -18.57
C ARG A 208 -15.05 -2.62 -19.10
N LYS A 209 -15.20 -3.76 -18.41
CA LYS A 209 -16.13 -4.85 -18.75
C LYS A 209 -17.49 -4.60 -18.13
#